data_AF-A0A7V6QSJ0-F1
#
_entry.id   AF-A0A7V6QSJ0-F1
#
_cell.length_a   1.000
_cell.length_b   1.000
_cell.length_c   1.000
_cell.angle_alpha   90.00
_cell.angle_beta   90.00
_cell.angle_gamma   90.00
#
_symmetry.space_group_name_H-M   'P 1'
#
loop_
_entity.id
_entity.type
_entity.pdbx_description
1 polymer ?
#
loop_
_entity_poly.entity_id
_entity_poly.type
_entity_poly.pdbx_seq_one_letter_code
_entity_poly.pdbx_strand_id
1 'polypeptide(L)'
;MMEDRYAADRRLIAFLGLLVAVVSVLYIGVGLKSSTWRYAVSLRIPRLLAMIVTGAAAAYSTVTFQTLTNNRILTPAIMGLDSLYVLLQSLAVYLFGSGSVVVTDPRLNFLVVIAGMLAFAVALYHFLYRKEERGLAFLLLVG
;
A
#
# COMPACT_ATOMS: atom_id res chain seq x y z
N MET A 1 36.76 -2.72 3.47
CA MET A 1 35.73 -1.94 4.23
C MET A 1 34.52 -1.57 3.37
N MET A 2 34.66 -0.91 2.21
CA MET A 2 33.50 -0.64 1.32
C MET A 2 33.01 -1.88 0.56
N GLU A 3 33.92 -2.71 0.02
CA GLU A 3 33.55 -3.96 -0.68
C GLU A 3 32.82 -4.97 0.22
N ASP A 4 33.19 -5.04 1.51
CA ASP A 4 32.56 -5.93 2.48
C ASP A 4 31.09 -5.58 2.75
N ARG A 5 30.74 -4.28 2.73
CA ARG A 5 29.36 -3.81 2.89
C ARG A 5 28.49 -4.18 1.71
N TYR A 6 28.98 -3.98 0.48
CA TYR A 6 28.24 -4.38 -0.72
C TYR A 6 27.99 -5.89 -0.79
N ALA A 7 28.97 -6.69 -0.36
CA ALA A 7 28.80 -8.14 -0.27
C ALA A 7 27.76 -8.54 0.79
N ALA A 8 27.75 -7.86 1.95
CA ALA A 8 26.76 -8.08 3.00
C ALA A 8 25.33 -7.72 2.55
N ASP A 9 25.15 -6.56 1.90
CA ASP A 9 23.85 -6.11 1.39
C ASP A 9 23.30 -7.06 0.31
N ARG A 10 24.17 -7.53 -0.61
CA ARG A 10 23.78 -8.52 -1.62
C ARG A 10 23.35 -9.85 -1.00
N ARG A 11 24.07 -10.32 0.03
CA ARG A 11 23.72 -11.54 0.77
C ARG A 11 22.40 -11.37 1.52
N LEU A 12 22.17 -10.20 2.12
CA LEU A 12 20.92 -9.89 2.80
C LEU A 12 19.72 -9.89 1.84
N ILE A 13 19.83 -9.23 0.69
CA ILE A 13 18.76 -9.22 -0.32
C ILE A 13 18.49 -10.64 -0.83
N ALA A 14 19.54 -11.43 -1.09
CA ALA A 14 19.38 -12.82 -1.50
C ALA A 14 18.70 -13.67 -0.42
N PHE A 15 19.07 -13.48 0.85
CA PHE A 15 18.44 -14.15 1.98
C PHE A 15 16.96 -13.77 2.15
N LEU A 16 16.63 -12.47 2.07
CA LEU A 16 15.25 -11.99 2.13
C LEU A 16 14.41 -12.51 0.95
N GLY A 17 14.98 -12.53 -0.26
CA GLY A 17 14.33 -13.10 -1.44
C GLY A 17 14.04 -14.60 -1.28
N LEU A 18 15.01 -15.36 -0.75
CA LEU A 18 14.83 -16.77 -0.43
C LEU A 18 13.75 -16.99 0.63
N LEU A 19 13.77 -16.19 1.71
CA LEU A 19 12.78 -16.23 2.78
C LEU A 19 11.36 -16.02 2.22
N VAL A 20 11.17 -14.99 1.39
CA VAL A 20 9.87 -14.72 0.74
C VAL A 20 9.43 -15.88 -0.14
N ALA A 21 10.34 -16.49 -0.90
CA ALA A 21 10.03 -17.66 -1.72
C ALA A 21 9.56 -18.86 -0.87
N VAL A 22 10.29 -19.16 0.22
CA VAL A 22 9.94 -20.25 1.15
C VAL A 22 8.57 -20.00 1.80
N VAL A 23 8.34 -18.79 2.31
CA VAL A 23 7.05 -18.43 2.92
C VAL A 23 5.91 -18.48 1.91
N SER A 24 6.15 -18.08 0.66
CA SER A 24 5.16 -18.16 -0.42
C SER A 24 4.75 -19.61 -0.72
N VAL A 25 5.74 -20.53 -0.78
CA VAL A 25 5.49 -21.96 -0.98
C VAL A 25 4.74 -22.55 0.21
N LEU A 26 5.13 -22.21 1.44
CA LEU A 26 4.42 -22.63 2.64
C LEU A 26 2.98 -22.10 2.68
N TYR A 27 2.76 -20.83 2.34
CA TYR A 27 1.43 -20.23 2.28
C TYR A 27 0.52 -20.95 1.29
N ILE A 28 1.05 -21.34 0.13
CA ILE A 28 0.29 -22.14 -0.85
C ILE A 28 0.08 -23.57 -0.32
N GLY A 29 1.12 -24.19 0.24
CA GLY A 29 1.26 -25.61 0.60
C GLY A 29 0.65 -26.07 1.93
N VAL A 30 0.40 -25.17 2.89
CA VAL A 30 -0.11 -25.57 4.21
C VAL A 30 -1.62 -25.85 4.18
N GLY A 31 -2.01 -27.04 4.62
CA GLY A 31 -3.40 -27.42 4.83
C GLY A 31 -4.18 -27.85 3.57
N LEU A 32 -3.51 -28.28 2.48
CA LEU A 32 -4.23 -28.85 1.34
C LEU A 32 -4.74 -30.25 1.67
N LYS A 33 -6.06 -30.43 1.57
CA LYS A 33 -6.70 -31.75 1.48
C LYS A 33 -6.71 -32.21 0.02
N SER A 34 -6.45 -33.49 -0.26
CA SER A 34 -6.30 -34.00 -1.64
C SER A 34 -7.54 -33.81 -2.53
N SER A 35 -8.73 -33.66 -1.93
CA SER A 35 -9.99 -33.41 -2.64
C SER A 35 -10.18 -31.94 -3.08
N THR A 36 -9.60 -30.97 -2.35
CA THR A 36 -9.90 -29.52 -2.54
C THR A 36 -8.69 -28.69 -2.94
N TRP A 37 -7.56 -29.35 -3.20
CA TRP A 37 -6.27 -28.68 -3.47
C TRP A 37 -6.35 -27.64 -4.59
N ARG A 38 -7.04 -27.95 -5.69
CA ARG A 38 -7.17 -27.06 -6.85
C ARG A 38 -7.95 -25.78 -6.53
N TYR A 39 -8.99 -25.87 -5.69
CA TYR A 39 -9.77 -24.72 -5.25
C TYR A 39 -8.97 -23.85 -4.28
N ALA A 40 -8.32 -24.45 -3.27
CA ALA A 40 -7.49 -23.71 -2.32
C ALA A 40 -6.36 -22.93 -3.01
N VAL A 41 -5.67 -23.57 -3.96
CA VAL A 41 -4.60 -22.94 -4.73
C VAL A 41 -5.14 -21.80 -5.61
N SER A 42 -6.29 -21.99 -6.27
CA SER A 42 -6.92 -20.96 -7.11
C SER A 42 -7.29 -19.68 -6.36
N LEU A 43 -7.55 -19.74 -5.05
CA LEU A 43 -7.78 -18.54 -4.23
C LEU A 43 -6.50 -17.93 -3.67
N ARG A 44 -5.49 -18.76 -3.38
CA ARG A 44 -4.24 -18.31 -2.74
C ARG A 44 -3.29 -17.63 -3.71
N ILE A 45 -3.20 -18.11 -4.96
CA ILE A 45 -2.31 -17.52 -5.97
C ILE A 45 -2.67 -16.05 -6.24
N PRO A 46 -3.93 -15.68 -6.55
CA PRO A 46 -4.28 -14.28 -6.80
C PRO A 46 -4.01 -13.38 -5.58
N ARG A 47 -4.25 -13.89 -4.35
CA ARG A 47 -3.96 -13.16 -3.12
C ARG A 47 -2.46 -12.90 -2.95
N LEU A 48 -1.63 -13.91 -3.20
CA LEU A 48 -0.17 -13.77 -3.13
C LEU A 48 0.33 -12.75 -4.16
N LEU A 49 -0.16 -12.82 -5.40
CA LEU A 49 0.18 -11.84 -6.44
C LEU A 49 -0.24 -10.42 -6.03
N ALA A 50 -1.44 -10.26 -5.48
CA ALA A 50 -1.91 -8.97 -4.97
C ALA A 50 -0.99 -8.42 -3.85
N MET A 51 -0.54 -9.26 -2.91
CA MET A 51 0.40 -8.85 -1.86
C MET A 51 1.75 -8.40 -2.42
N ILE A 52 2.29 -9.13 -3.42
CA ILE A 52 3.57 -8.77 -4.05
C ILE A 52 3.47 -7.42 -4.76
N VAL A 53 2.41 -7.23 -5.57
CA VAL A 53 2.19 -5.99 -6.32
C VAL A 53 1.98 -4.80 -5.39
N THR A 54 1.11 -4.95 -4.38
CA THR A 54 0.84 -3.88 -3.42
C THR A 54 2.06 -3.53 -2.57
N GLY A 55 2.81 -4.53 -2.10
CA GLY A 55 4.05 -4.32 -1.36
C GLY A 55 5.12 -3.60 -2.19
N ALA A 56 5.31 -4.01 -3.45
CA ALA A 56 6.25 -3.35 -4.36
C ALA A 56 5.85 -1.89 -4.65
N ALA A 57 4.56 -1.64 -4.89
CA ALA A 57 4.04 -0.29 -5.10
C ALA A 57 4.21 0.60 -3.85
N ALA A 58 3.93 0.07 -2.66
CA ALA A 58 4.09 0.78 -1.39
C ALA A 58 5.57 1.12 -1.10
N ALA A 59 6.48 0.18 -1.36
CA ALA A 59 7.92 0.39 -1.22
C ALA A 59 8.42 1.48 -2.18
N TYR A 60 8.01 1.41 -3.46
CA TYR A 60 8.37 2.41 -4.47
C TYR A 60 7.85 3.80 -4.08
N SER A 61 6.57 3.90 -3.71
CA SER A 61 5.96 5.16 -3.26
C SER A 61 6.69 5.75 -2.06
N THR A 62 7.07 4.91 -1.09
CA THR A 62 7.83 5.32 0.09
C THR A 62 9.20 5.89 -0.28
N VAL A 63 10.00 5.17 -1.08
CA VAL A 63 11.36 5.63 -1.45
C VAL A 63 11.29 6.91 -2.28
N THR A 64 10.37 7.01 -3.24
CA THR A 64 10.17 8.25 -4.02
C THR A 64 9.77 9.41 -3.12
N PHE A 65 8.86 9.17 -2.17
CA PHE A 65 8.41 10.22 -1.25
C PHE A 65 9.51 10.67 -0.28
N GLN A 66 10.26 9.73 0.29
CA GLN A 66 11.43 10.02 1.13
C GLN A 66 12.51 10.79 0.38
N THR A 67 12.69 10.51 -0.92
CA THR A 67 13.63 11.23 -1.78
C THR A 67 13.17 12.65 -2.04
N LEU A 68 11.87 12.85 -2.34
CA LEU A 68 11.28 14.18 -2.54
C LEU A 68 11.35 15.03 -1.27
N THR A 69 11.06 14.44 -0.11
CA THR A 69 11.02 15.14 1.19
C THR A 69 12.37 15.24 1.87
N ASN A 70 13.40 14.58 1.35
CA ASN A 70 14.70 14.40 1.99
C ASN A 70 14.57 13.94 3.47
N ASN A 71 13.59 13.08 3.75
CA ASN A 71 13.31 12.60 5.11
C ASN A 71 13.01 11.10 5.08
N ARG A 72 13.82 10.31 5.77
CA ARG A 72 13.74 8.84 5.78
C ARG A 72 12.67 8.26 6.71
N ILE A 73 12.09 9.08 7.59
CA ILE A 73 11.04 8.64 8.52
C ILE A 73 9.66 8.75 7.87
N LEU A 74 9.52 9.63 6.89
CA LEU A 74 8.25 9.88 6.23
C LEU A 74 7.90 8.75 5.30
N THR A 75 6.68 8.25 5.47
CA THR A 75 6.02 7.42 4.49
C THR A 75 4.69 8.07 4.14
N PRO A 76 4.14 7.81 2.93
CA PRO A 76 2.81 8.29 2.58
C PRO A 76 1.72 7.86 3.58
N ALA A 77 1.88 6.67 4.17
CA ALA A 77 0.99 6.18 5.22
C ALA A 77 1.09 7.02 6.52
N ILE A 78 2.31 7.41 6.93
CA ILE A 78 2.53 8.26 8.11
C ILE A 78 1.95 9.66 7.93
N MET A 79 1.92 10.19 6.69
CA MET A 79 1.23 11.44 6.39
C MET A 79 -0.30 11.35 6.47
N GLY A 80 -0.85 10.17 6.75
CA GLY A 80 -2.29 9.99 6.93
C GLY A 80 -3.06 9.58 5.67
N LEU A 81 -2.40 9.20 4.57
CA LEU A 81 -3.12 8.71 3.37
C LEU A 81 -3.90 7.41 3.64
N ASP A 82 -3.37 6.52 4.49
CA ASP A 82 -4.08 5.31 4.91
C ASP A 82 -5.32 5.67 5.75
N SER A 83 -5.18 6.63 6.65
CA SER A 83 -6.29 7.16 7.46
C SER A 83 -7.35 7.84 6.61
N LEU A 84 -6.95 8.56 5.56
CA LEU A 84 -7.87 9.19 4.61
C LEU A 84 -8.71 8.14 3.85
N TYR A 85 -8.09 7.04 3.42
CA TYR A 85 -8.83 5.94 2.82
C TYR A 85 -9.90 5.39 3.77
N VAL A 86 -9.53 5.14 5.03
CA VAL A 86 -10.48 4.64 6.05
C VAL A 86 -11.58 5.67 6.34
N LEU A 87 -11.25 6.96 6.39
CA LEU A 87 -12.22 8.03 6.57
C LEU A 87 -13.23 8.06 5.42
N LEU A 88 -12.76 8.10 4.18
CA LEU A 88 -13.61 8.12 2.99
C LEU A 88 -14.44 6.84 2.86
N GLN A 89 -13.88 5.69 3.24
CA GLN A 89 -14.61 4.43 3.32
C GLN A 89 -15.76 4.54 4.32
N SER A 90 -15.48 5.00 5.54
CA SER A 90 -16.50 5.15 6.57
C SER A 90 -17.58 6.17 6.18
N LEU A 91 -17.19 7.26 5.53
CA LEU A 91 -18.10 8.26 5.00
C LEU A 91 -18.95 7.70 3.86
N ALA A 92 -18.38 6.89 2.96
CA ALA A 92 -19.13 6.22 1.91
C ALA A 92 -20.19 5.28 2.51
N VAL A 93 -19.84 4.50 3.54
CA VAL A 93 -20.81 3.65 4.25
C VAL A 93 -21.89 4.49 4.96
N TYR A 94 -21.50 5.60 5.58
CA TYR A 94 -22.42 6.49 6.31
C TYR A 94 -23.40 7.23 5.38
N LEU A 95 -22.93 7.77 4.26
CA LEU A 95 -23.75 8.56 3.33
C LEU A 95 -24.60 7.70 2.41
N PHE A 96 -24.03 6.63 1.85
CA PHE A 96 -24.77 5.76 0.92
C PHE A 96 -25.54 4.64 1.63
N GLY A 97 -25.23 4.37 2.90
CA GLY A 97 -25.80 3.27 3.66
C GLY A 97 -25.15 1.92 3.34
N SER A 98 -25.12 1.02 4.32
CA SER A 98 -24.47 -0.30 4.21
C SER A 98 -25.07 -1.24 3.16
N GLY A 99 -26.32 -0.98 2.73
CA GLY A 99 -27.03 -1.78 1.72
C GLY A 99 -27.02 -1.19 0.31
N SER A 100 -26.37 -0.05 0.08
CA SER A 100 -26.28 0.56 -1.25
C SER A 100 -25.38 -0.25 -2.17
N VAL A 101 -25.73 -0.31 -3.47
CA VAL A 101 -24.92 -0.93 -4.52
C VAL A 101 -23.48 -0.41 -4.53
N VAL A 102 -23.28 0.87 -4.18
CA VAL A 102 -21.97 1.52 -4.09
C VAL A 102 -21.11 0.95 -2.95
N VAL A 103 -21.73 0.44 -1.88
CA VAL A 103 -21.04 -0.12 -0.71
C VAL A 103 -20.96 -1.64 -0.79
N THR A 104 -21.99 -2.30 -1.34
CA THR A 104 -22.08 -3.76 -1.40
C THR A 104 -21.27 -4.36 -2.54
N ASP A 105 -21.07 -3.65 -3.66
CA ASP A 105 -20.20 -4.10 -4.75
C ASP A 105 -18.74 -3.71 -4.43
N PRO A 106 -17.83 -4.68 -4.20
CA PRO A 106 -16.45 -4.39 -3.84
C PRO A 106 -15.68 -3.60 -4.92
N ARG A 107 -16.03 -3.76 -6.20
CA ARG A 107 -15.34 -3.10 -7.31
C ARG A 107 -15.74 -1.63 -7.37
N LEU A 108 -17.05 -1.36 -7.29
CA LEU A 108 -17.57 0.01 -7.29
C LEU A 108 -17.16 0.76 -6.03
N ASN A 109 -17.22 0.09 -4.88
CA ASN A 109 -16.80 0.67 -3.61
C ASN A 109 -15.34 1.11 -3.66
N PHE A 110 -14.45 0.22 -4.10
CA PHE A 110 -13.03 0.52 -4.28
C PHE A 110 -12.82 1.71 -5.23
N LEU A 111 -13.53 1.74 -6.36
CA LEU A 111 -13.36 2.76 -7.38
C LEU A 111 -13.82 4.15 -6.90
N VAL A 112 -14.95 4.22 -6.18
CA VAL A 112 -15.46 5.48 -5.61
C VAL A 112 -14.52 6.00 -4.53
N VAL A 113 -14.08 5.12 -3.62
CA VAL A 113 -13.24 5.53 -2.49
C VAL A 113 -11.85 5.93 -2.97
N ILE A 114 -11.24 5.19 -3.91
CA ILE A 114 -9.93 5.55 -4.46
C ILE A 114 -9.99 6.83 -5.31
N ALA A 115 -11.05 7.05 -6.08
CA ALA A 115 -11.24 8.28 -6.83
C ALA A 115 -11.42 9.49 -5.89
N GLY A 116 -12.21 9.32 -4.82
CA GLY A 116 -12.37 10.33 -3.78
C GLY A 116 -11.05 10.63 -3.07
N MET A 117 -10.27 9.59 -2.75
CA MET A 117 -8.96 9.72 -2.12
C MET A 117 -7.98 10.49 -3.00
N LEU A 118 -7.89 10.15 -4.30
CA LEU A 118 -7.03 10.84 -5.26
C LEU A 118 -7.45 12.30 -5.44
N ALA A 119 -8.75 12.57 -5.60
CA ALA A 119 -9.27 13.92 -5.74
C ALA A 119 -8.98 14.78 -4.50
N PHE A 120 -9.20 14.22 -3.30
CA PHE A 120 -8.89 14.91 -2.05
C PHE A 120 -7.40 15.16 -1.90
N ALA A 121 -6.55 14.16 -2.18
CA ALA A 121 -5.10 14.31 -2.11
C ALA A 121 -4.60 15.40 -3.05
N VAL A 122 -5.05 15.42 -4.31
CA VAL A 122 -4.69 16.47 -5.28
C VAL A 122 -5.19 17.85 -4.82
N ALA A 123 -6.43 17.94 -4.33
CA ALA A 123 -6.97 19.19 -3.80
C ALA A 123 -6.16 19.71 -2.59
N LEU A 124 -5.80 18.81 -1.67
CA LEU A 124 -4.97 19.11 -0.51
C LEU A 124 -3.60 19.64 -0.94
N TYR A 125 -2.90 18.91 -1.82
CA TYR A 125 -1.61 19.34 -2.36
C TYR A 125 -1.73 20.69 -3.07
N HIS A 126 -2.73 20.87 -3.94
CA HIS A 126 -2.93 22.12 -4.66
C HIS A 126 -3.18 23.31 -3.72
N PHE A 127 -4.01 23.12 -2.69
CA PHE A 127 -4.30 24.17 -1.71
C PHE A 127 -3.08 24.52 -0.86
N LEU A 128 -2.29 23.50 -0.48
CA LEU A 128 -1.10 23.66 0.34
C LEU A 128 0.01 24.43 -0.40
N TYR A 129 0.28 24.05 -1.66
CA TYR A 129 1.30 24.72 -2.48
C TYR A 129 0.92 26.15 -2.88
N ARG A 130 -0.37 26.52 -2.80
CA ARG A 130 -0.82 27.91 -3.06
C ARG A 130 -0.48 28.90 -1.96
N LYS A 131 -0.13 28.45 -0.75
CA LYS A 131 -0.03 29.32 0.44
C LYS A 131 1.38 29.60 0.95
N GLU A 132 2.43 28.91 0.51
CA GLU A 132 3.78 29.19 1.03
C GLU A 132 4.91 28.78 0.08
N GLU A 133 5.94 29.64 -0.01
CA GLU A 133 7.25 29.35 -0.58
C GLU A 133 8.05 28.33 0.27
N ARG A 134 7.52 27.90 1.43
CA ARG A 134 8.12 26.91 2.34
C ARG A 134 7.54 25.53 2.07
N GLY A 135 7.97 24.95 0.95
CA GLY A 135 7.56 23.63 0.47
C GLY A 135 7.76 22.49 1.48
N LEU A 136 7.05 21.39 1.25
CA LEU A 136 7.11 20.05 1.86
C LEU A 136 7.09 19.94 3.41
N ALA A 137 7.72 20.83 4.16
CA ALA A 137 7.70 20.91 5.62
C ALA A 137 6.30 21.28 6.18
N PHE A 138 5.54 22.12 5.48
CA PHE A 138 4.17 22.46 5.91
C PHE A 138 3.18 21.31 5.69
N LEU A 139 3.41 20.45 4.68
CA LEU A 139 2.64 19.23 4.45
C LEU A 139 2.73 18.27 5.64
N LEU A 140 3.91 18.24 6.27
CA LEU A 140 4.20 17.38 7.42
C LEU A 140 3.57 17.81 8.73
N LEU A 141 3.21 19.08 8.84
CA LEU A 141 2.55 19.65 10.00
C LEU A 141 1.02 19.54 9.91
N VAL A 142 0.49 19.34 8.70
CA VAL A 142 -0.95 19.25 8.43
C VAL A 142 -1.45 17.81 8.41
N GLY A 143 -0.62 16.85 7.97
CA GLY A 143 -0.92 15.41 8.04
C GLY A 143 -0.81 14.88 9.46
#